data_AF-A0A968PUC8-F1
#
_entry.id   AF-A0A968PUC8-F1
#
_cell.length_a   1.000
_cell.length_b   1.000
_cell.length_c   1.000
_cell.angle_alpha   90.00
_cell.angle_beta   90.00
_cell.angle_gamma   90.00
#
_symmetry.space_group_name_H-M   'P 1'
#
loop_
_entity.id
_entity.type
_entity.pdbx_description
1 polymer ?
#
loop_
_entity_poly.entity_id
_entity_poly.type
_entity_poly.pdbx_seq_one_letter_code
_entity_poly.pdbx_strand_id
1 'polypeptide(L)'
;MAIATISSGDRSSHPMTPDMNRKHAGTQGHNSQQGDRSAAKPKALVVIDSTIQDHQTLASQALPEAEILLLDPLQDGVQQITEALQQRHNLTHVHIFSHGSCESLSLGNACLNLDTLEYYAWDLQAWFPAHAFVVPSVQLHGCGAAVCRTEVEFLERLHQLTGASIDTSDLAKCCVGVGG
;
A
#
# COMPACT_ATOMS: atom_id res chain seq x y z
N MET A 1 53.15 -33.81 -47.97
CA MET A 1 53.42 -32.57 -47.21
C MET A 1 54.03 -32.98 -45.88
N ALA A 2 55.34 -32.80 -45.72
CA ALA A 2 56.06 -32.86 -44.44
C ALA A 2 55.73 -31.58 -43.65
N ILE A 3 55.84 -31.43 -42.32
CA ILE A 3 56.95 -31.73 -41.41
C ILE A 3 56.42 -31.63 -39.96
N ALA A 4 57.08 -32.37 -39.07
CA ALA A 4 56.89 -32.38 -37.62
C ALA A 4 57.59 -31.20 -36.90
N THR A 5 57.37 -31.10 -35.58
CA THR A 5 58.43 -31.07 -34.52
C THR A 5 58.33 -29.92 -33.49
N ILE A 6 58.02 -30.30 -32.24
CA ILE A 6 58.53 -29.97 -30.86
C ILE A 6 58.90 -28.50 -30.52
N SER A 7 59.10 -27.97 -29.31
CA SER A 7 59.07 -28.28 -27.86
C SER A 7 59.65 -27.02 -27.19
N SER A 8 59.50 -26.94 -25.86
CA SER A 8 60.28 -26.12 -24.91
C SER A 8 59.68 -24.73 -24.65
N GLY A 9 59.61 -24.22 -23.43
CA GLY A 9 60.12 -24.66 -22.14
C GLY A 9 59.98 -23.48 -21.19
N ASP A 10 59.41 -23.72 -20.02
CA ASP A 10 59.34 -22.83 -18.87
C ASP A 10 60.74 -22.53 -18.31
N ARG A 11 61.06 -21.26 -18.01
CA ARG A 11 61.38 -20.75 -16.65
C ARG A 11 62.11 -19.39 -16.64
N SER A 12 61.65 -18.58 -15.68
CA SER A 12 62.48 -17.81 -14.73
C SER A 12 63.15 -16.49 -15.14
N SER A 13 62.64 -15.41 -14.51
CA SER A 13 63.32 -14.68 -13.41
C SER A 13 63.79 -13.23 -13.60
N HIS A 14 63.06 -12.32 -12.91
CA HIS A 14 63.54 -11.22 -12.02
C HIS A 14 64.19 -9.93 -12.62
N PRO A 15 64.29 -8.78 -11.90
CA PRO A 15 63.45 -8.16 -10.83
C PRO A 15 63.32 -6.59 -10.90
N MET A 16 62.82 -5.95 -9.81
CA MET A 16 63.01 -4.54 -9.34
C MET A 16 62.11 -3.44 -9.96
N THR A 17 61.41 -2.52 -9.27
CA THR A 17 61.50 -1.90 -7.92
C THR A 17 60.12 -1.30 -7.49
N PRO A 18 59.93 -0.84 -6.23
CA PRO A 18 58.84 0.04 -5.84
C PRO A 18 59.28 1.53 -5.87
N ASP A 19 58.42 2.44 -6.36
CA ASP A 19 58.62 3.88 -6.18
C ASP A 19 57.31 4.66 -5.97
N MET A 20 57.42 5.70 -5.16
CA MET A 20 56.37 6.37 -4.40
C MET A 20 55.64 7.48 -5.16
N ASN A 21 54.41 7.78 -4.70
CA ASN A 21 53.89 9.14 -4.52
C ASN A 21 53.95 10.11 -5.72
N ARG A 22 52.84 10.18 -6.48
CA ARG A 22 52.46 11.41 -7.18
C ARG A 22 51.06 11.85 -6.76
N LYS A 23 51.03 12.89 -5.94
CA LYS A 23 49.86 13.72 -5.68
C LYS A 23 49.34 14.27 -7.01
N HIS A 24 48.11 13.93 -7.36
CA HIS A 24 47.30 14.71 -8.27
C HIS A 24 46.05 15.15 -7.52
N ALA A 25 46.10 16.42 -7.08
CA ALA A 25 44.93 17.17 -6.70
C ALA A 25 44.07 17.34 -7.97
N GLY A 26 43.00 16.57 -8.03
CA GLY A 26 41.90 16.76 -8.95
C GLY A 26 40.63 16.84 -8.13
N THR A 27 40.20 18.06 -7.82
CA THR A 27 38.89 18.36 -7.24
C THR A 27 37.82 17.88 -8.21
N GLN A 28 37.38 16.63 -8.07
CA GLN A 28 36.06 16.23 -8.54
C GLN A 28 35.04 16.92 -7.63
N GLY A 29 34.66 18.13 -8.01
CA GLY A 29 33.37 18.67 -7.65
C GLY A 29 32.31 17.80 -8.32
N HIS A 30 31.98 16.66 -7.70
CA HIS A 30 30.68 16.05 -7.89
C HIS A 30 29.69 17.03 -7.28
N ASN A 31 29.20 17.94 -8.12
CA ASN A 31 28.00 18.71 -7.88
C ASN A 31 26.86 17.70 -7.83
N SER A 32 26.71 17.07 -6.66
CA SER A 32 25.49 16.41 -6.26
C SER A 32 24.46 17.52 -6.15
N GLN A 33 23.83 17.84 -7.27
CA GLN A 33 22.48 18.37 -7.27
C GLN A 33 21.60 17.28 -6.63
N GLN A 34 21.67 17.19 -5.30
CA GLN A 34 20.57 16.79 -4.44
C GLN A 34 19.49 17.84 -4.64
N GLY A 35 18.86 17.80 -5.81
CA GLY A 35 17.49 18.19 -5.92
C GLY A 35 16.74 17.21 -5.05
N ASP A 36 16.39 17.67 -3.86
CA ASP A 36 15.29 17.18 -3.05
C ASP A 36 14.03 17.16 -3.92
N ARG A 37 13.95 16.15 -4.76
CA ARG A 37 12.71 15.54 -5.19
C ARG A 37 12.63 14.26 -4.37
N SER A 38 12.45 14.41 -3.06
CA SER A 38 11.48 13.56 -2.40
C SER A 38 10.19 13.73 -3.20
N ALA A 39 10.03 12.92 -4.25
CA ALA A 39 8.72 12.62 -4.77
C ALA A 39 7.99 12.08 -3.55
N ALA A 40 7.19 12.94 -2.91
CA ALA A 40 6.52 12.63 -1.67
C ALA A 40 5.83 11.29 -1.91
N LYS A 41 6.34 10.23 -1.26
CA LYS A 41 5.81 8.89 -1.47
C LYS A 41 4.31 8.97 -1.17
N PRO A 42 3.45 8.42 -2.03
CA PRO A 42 2.02 8.40 -1.77
C PRO A 42 1.82 7.74 -0.41
N LYS A 43 1.28 8.52 0.53
CA LYS A 43 1.06 8.05 1.89
C LYS A 43 -0.21 7.20 1.88
N ALA A 44 -0.15 6.06 2.56
CA ALA A 44 -1.30 5.18 2.76
C ALA A 44 -1.83 5.35 4.17
N LEU A 45 -3.15 5.30 4.32
CA LEU A 45 -3.82 5.19 5.62
C LEU A 45 -4.31 3.75 5.79
N VAL A 46 -3.87 3.10 6.86
CA VAL A 46 -4.33 1.78 7.27
C VAL A 46 -5.31 1.98 8.42
N VAL A 47 -6.59 1.86 8.11
CA VAL A 47 -7.70 1.87 9.07
C VAL A 47 -7.90 0.46 9.59
N ILE A 48 -7.91 0.29 10.90
CA ILE A 48 -8.12 -0.98 11.57
C ILE A 48 -9.25 -0.82 12.57
N ASP A 49 -10.32 -1.59 12.39
CA ASP A 49 -11.37 -1.74 13.39
C ASP A 49 -10.82 -2.58 14.56
N SER A 50 -10.83 -2.03 15.77
CA SER A 50 -10.28 -2.70 16.95
C SER A 50 -11.08 -3.94 17.40
N THR A 51 -12.27 -4.17 16.84
CA THR A 51 -13.11 -5.35 17.10
C THR A 51 -12.66 -6.59 16.33
N ILE A 52 -11.75 -6.47 15.36
CA ILE A 52 -11.18 -7.64 14.68
C ILE A 52 -10.09 -8.29 15.52
N GLN A 53 -9.97 -9.61 15.38
CA GLN A 53 -8.94 -10.38 16.06
C GLN A 53 -7.54 -9.99 15.54
N ASP A 54 -6.55 -10.01 16.43
CA ASP A 54 -5.14 -9.78 16.09
C ASP A 54 -4.85 -8.40 15.46
N HIS A 55 -5.71 -7.40 15.72
CA HIS A 55 -5.54 -6.04 15.19
C HIS A 55 -4.18 -5.41 15.55
N GLN A 56 -3.60 -5.72 16.71
CA GLN A 56 -2.27 -5.25 17.09
C GLN A 56 -1.17 -5.85 16.20
N THR A 57 -1.33 -7.12 15.79
CA THR A 57 -0.40 -7.78 14.87
C THR A 57 -0.49 -7.15 13.49
N LEU A 58 -1.71 -6.90 12.98
CA LEU A 58 -1.92 -6.20 11.71
C LEU A 58 -1.30 -4.80 11.74
N ALA A 59 -1.52 -4.05 12.82
CA ALA A 59 -0.90 -2.74 13.00
C ALA A 59 0.64 -2.82 12.98
N SER A 60 1.23 -3.82 13.63
CA SER A 60 2.69 -4.00 13.66
C SER A 60 3.32 -4.40 12.31
N GLN A 61 2.50 -4.92 11.39
CA GLN A 61 2.93 -5.37 10.06
C GLN A 61 2.75 -4.29 8.99
N ALA A 62 2.07 -3.19 9.31
CA ALA A 62 1.93 -2.08 8.38
C ALA A 62 3.31 -1.53 7.98
N LEU A 63 3.45 -1.13 6.71
CA LEU A 63 4.70 -0.56 6.21
C LEU A 63 5.06 0.70 7.02
N PRO A 64 6.35 0.98 7.30
CA PRO A 64 6.76 2.14 8.11
C PRO A 64 6.28 3.51 7.60
N GLU A 65 5.86 3.56 6.34
CA GLU A 65 5.46 4.76 5.61
C GLU A 65 3.93 4.94 5.60
N ALA A 66 3.18 3.95 6.12
CA ALA A 66 1.74 3.99 6.27
C ALA A 66 1.34 4.54 7.65
N GLU A 67 0.35 5.41 7.66
CA GLU A 67 -0.25 5.89 8.90
C GLU A 67 -1.33 4.91 9.35
N ILE A 68 -1.41 4.63 10.64
CA ILE A 68 -2.41 3.71 11.19
C ILE A 68 -3.48 4.51 11.91
N LEU A 69 -4.74 4.23 11.61
CA LEU A 69 -5.91 4.68 12.36
C LEU A 69 -6.58 3.47 12.99
N LEU A 70 -6.56 3.38 14.31
CA LEU A 70 -7.33 2.38 15.05
C LEU A 70 -8.69 2.97 15.42
N LEU A 71 -9.78 2.36 14.96
CA LEU A 71 -11.13 2.85 15.25
C LEU A 71 -11.53 2.51 16.69
N ASP A 72 -12.12 3.48 17.38
CA ASP A 72 -12.82 3.28 18.65
C ASP A 72 -14.13 2.50 18.36
N PRO A 73 -14.34 1.34 19.00
CA PRO A 73 -15.50 0.49 18.72
C PRO A 73 -16.82 1.09 19.21
N LEU A 74 -16.77 2.14 20.04
CA LEU A 74 -17.95 2.80 20.59
C LEU A 74 -18.34 4.06 19.80
N GLN A 75 -17.54 4.45 18.81
CA GLN A 75 -17.77 5.63 17.98
C GLN A 75 -18.08 5.26 16.54
N ASP A 76 -18.65 6.23 15.82
CA ASP A 76 -18.96 6.08 14.40
C ASP A 76 -17.65 6.00 13.61
N GLY A 77 -17.37 4.84 13.02
CA GLY A 77 -16.13 4.62 12.29
C GLY A 77 -16.07 5.38 10.97
N VAL A 78 -17.21 5.68 10.34
CA VAL A 78 -17.23 6.48 9.10
C VAL A 78 -16.79 7.90 9.42
N GLN A 79 -17.33 8.50 10.49
CA GLN A 79 -16.94 9.84 10.93
C GLN A 79 -15.46 9.90 11.32
N GLN A 80 -14.96 8.92 12.08
CA GLN A 80 -13.54 8.85 12.44
C GLN A 80 -12.62 8.82 11.22
N ILE A 81 -12.97 8.04 10.18
CA ILE A 81 -12.21 7.99 8.93
C ILE A 81 -12.30 9.33 8.21
N THR A 82 -13.48 9.94 8.13
CA THR A 82 -13.69 11.26 7.50
C THR A 82 -12.81 12.32 8.14
N GLU A 83 -12.85 12.43 9.47
CA GLU A 83 -12.02 13.39 10.22
C GLU A 83 -10.53 13.14 9.98
N ALA A 84 -10.10 11.88 10.00
CA ALA A 84 -8.73 11.50 9.74
C ALA A 84 -8.27 11.89 8.31
N LEU A 85 -9.11 11.68 7.30
CA LEU A 85 -8.79 12.03 5.92
C LEU A 85 -8.80 13.54 5.69
N GLN A 86 -9.70 14.29 6.33
CA GLN A 86 -9.73 15.75 6.22
C GLN A 86 -8.48 16.43 6.76
N GLN A 87 -7.81 15.85 7.75
CA GLN A 87 -6.52 16.36 8.25
C GLN A 87 -5.33 16.00 7.34
N ARG A 88 -5.55 15.31 6.22
CA ARG A 88 -4.49 14.71 5.38
C ARG A 88 -4.73 14.92 3.89
N HIS A 89 -3.95 15.78 3.28
CA HIS A 89 -4.15 16.16 1.88
C HIS A 89 -3.38 15.31 0.85
N ASN A 90 -2.50 14.41 1.30
CA ASN A 90 -1.58 13.66 0.43
C ASN A 90 -1.81 12.13 0.47
N LEU A 91 -2.95 11.69 1.01
CA LEU A 91 -3.31 10.27 1.03
C LEU A 91 -4.03 9.91 -0.27
N THR A 92 -3.54 8.88 -0.96
CA THR A 92 -4.18 8.36 -2.18
C THR A 92 -4.64 6.91 -2.03
N HIS A 93 -4.26 6.25 -0.92
CA HIS A 93 -4.58 4.86 -0.65
C HIS A 93 -5.09 4.69 0.78
N VAL A 94 -6.26 4.08 0.92
CA VAL A 94 -6.85 3.74 2.22
C VAL A 94 -7.09 2.24 2.26
N HIS A 95 -6.52 1.55 3.25
CA HIS A 95 -6.78 0.15 3.53
C HIS A 95 -7.67 0.05 4.76
N ILE A 96 -8.81 -0.62 4.68
CA ILE A 96 -9.76 -0.74 5.79
C ILE A 96 -9.86 -2.20 6.21
N PHE A 97 -9.42 -2.51 7.42
CA PHE A 97 -9.51 -3.82 8.05
C PHE A 97 -10.64 -3.83 9.07
N SER A 98 -11.66 -4.65 8.85
CA SER A 98 -12.85 -4.67 9.71
C SER A 98 -13.64 -5.97 9.60
N HIS A 99 -14.71 -6.10 10.38
CA HIS A 99 -15.72 -7.12 10.11
C HIS A 99 -16.58 -6.69 8.93
N GLY A 100 -17.02 -7.65 8.14
CA GLY A 100 -17.86 -7.37 6.99
C GLY A 100 -18.68 -8.58 6.60
N SER A 101 -19.73 -8.31 5.86
CA SER A 101 -20.43 -9.29 5.04
C SER A 101 -20.45 -8.78 3.62
N CYS A 102 -21.07 -9.52 2.73
CA CYS A 102 -21.00 -9.26 1.31
C CYS A 102 -21.66 -7.96 0.85
N GLU A 103 -22.54 -7.41 1.68
CA GLU A 103 -23.26 -6.16 1.41
C GLU A 103 -23.06 -5.14 2.53
N SER A 104 -22.14 -5.40 3.46
CA SER A 104 -21.93 -4.48 4.58
C SER A 104 -20.52 -4.51 5.17
N LEU A 105 -20.12 -3.36 5.70
CA LEU A 105 -18.88 -3.17 6.45
C LEU A 105 -19.22 -2.64 7.85
N SER A 106 -18.66 -3.24 8.89
CA SER A 106 -18.77 -2.72 10.25
C SER A 106 -17.57 -1.82 10.51
N LEU A 107 -17.79 -0.60 11.00
CA LEU A 107 -16.75 0.38 11.28
C LEU A 107 -17.01 1.02 12.64
N GLY A 108 -16.34 0.53 13.67
CA GLY A 108 -16.63 0.90 15.05
C GLY A 108 -18.06 0.47 15.41
N ASN A 109 -18.92 1.43 15.76
CA ASN A 109 -20.35 1.16 15.99
C ASN A 109 -21.24 1.38 14.74
N ALA A 110 -20.65 1.83 13.63
CA ALA A 110 -21.37 2.09 12.38
C ALA A 110 -21.45 0.83 11.52
N CYS A 111 -22.55 0.68 10.78
CA CYS A 111 -22.70 -0.30 9.71
C CYS A 111 -22.87 0.46 8.40
N LEU A 112 -22.00 0.17 7.43
CA LEU A 112 -22.04 0.74 6.09
C LEU A 112 -22.58 -0.32 5.13
N ASN A 113 -23.75 -0.06 4.55
CA ASN A 113 -24.48 -0.94 3.62
C ASN A 113 -25.37 -0.09 2.71
N LEU A 114 -26.11 -0.69 1.77
CA LEU A 114 -26.97 0.05 0.84
C LEU A 114 -28.01 0.95 1.53
N ASP A 115 -28.55 0.53 2.68
CA ASP A 115 -29.55 1.30 3.43
C ASP A 115 -28.96 2.54 4.14
N THR A 116 -27.66 2.51 4.44
CA THR A 116 -26.96 3.54 5.23
C THR A 116 -26.02 4.41 4.41
N LEU A 117 -25.66 4.01 3.18
CA LEU A 117 -24.75 4.76 2.32
C LEU A 117 -25.23 6.20 2.06
N GLU A 118 -26.53 6.41 1.88
CA GLU A 118 -27.08 7.76 1.68
C GLU A 118 -26.97 8.64 2.93
N TYR A 119 -27.07 8.04 4.13
CA TYR A 119 -26.87 8.77 5.38
C TYR A 119 -25.43 9.30 5.48
N TYR A 120 -24.45 8.51 5.03
CA TYR A 120 -23.03 8.87 5.02
C TYR A 120 -22.57 9.57 3.73
N ALA A 121 -23.46 9.91 2.81
CA ALA A 121 -23.07 10.41 1.49
C ALA A 121 -22.14 11.63 1.56
N TRP A 122 -22.42 12.56 2.47
CA TRP A 122 -21.60 13.77 2.66
C TRP A 122 -20.20 13.43 3.19
N ASP A 123 -20.13 12.53 4.17
CA ASP A 123 -18.88 12.08 4.77
C ASP A 123 -18.00 11.35 3.74
N LEU A 124 -18.59 10.41 3.01
CA LEU A 124 -17.90 9.62 1.98
C LEU A 124 -17.40 10.48 0.81
N GLN A 125 -18.18 11.48 0.39
CA GLN A 125 -17.76 12.46 -0.63
C GLN A 125 -16.61 13.34 -0.14
N ALA A 126 -16.46 13.53 1.17
CA ALA A 126 -15.38 14.31 1.75
C ALA A 126 -14.09 13.50 1.95
N TRP A 127 -14.11 12.18 1.78
CA TRP A 127 -12.92 11.32 1.95
C TRP A 127 -11.80 11.68 0.98
N PHE A 128 -12.16 12.03 -0.26
CA PHE A 128 -11.19 12.40 -1.27
C PHE A 128 -11.61 13.67 -2.02
N PRO A 129 -10.66 14.56 -2.36
CA PRO A 129 -10.98 15.74 -3.14
C PRO A 129 -11.42 15.34 -4.56
N ALA A 130 -12.54 15.89 -5.01
CA ALA A 130 -13.14 15.64 -6.33
C ALA A 130 -12.22 15.94 -7.54
N HIS A 131 -11.11 16.64 -7.32
CA HIS A 131 -10.15 17.05 -8.35
C HIS A 131 -8.74 16.48 -8.10
N ALA A 132 -8.64 15.35 -7.40
CA ALA A 132 -7.35 14.68 -7.25
C ALA A 132 -6.75 14.36 -8.63
N PHE A 133 -5.46 14.68 -8.81
CA PHE A 133 -4.72 14.37 -10.04
C PHE A 133 -4.56 12.86 -10.27
N VAL A 134 -4.78 12.06 -9.22
CA VAL A 134 -4.73 10.60 -9.21
C VAL A 134 -6.02 10.10 -8.59
N VAL A 135 -6.63 9.08 -9.20
CA VAL A 135 -7.81 8.41 -8.64
C VAL A 135 -7.38 7.70 -7.34
N PRO A 136 -7.97 8.06 -6.18
CA PRO A 136 -7.67 7.40 -4.92
C PRO A 136 -8.18 5.95 -4.94
N SER A 137 -7.63 5.09 -4.09
CA SER A 137 -8.10 3.73 -3.93
C SER A 137 -8.50 3.44 -2.48
N VAL A 138 -9.59 2.71 -2.31
CA VAL A 138 -9.99 2.12 -1.04
C VAL A 138 -9.93 0.60 -1.18
N GLN A 139 -9.11 -0.04 -0.36
CA GLN A 139 -9.05 -1.49 -0.28
C GLN A 139 -9.77 -1.97 0.98
N LEU A 140 -10.79 -2.80 0.80
CA LEU A 140 -11.60 -3.37 1.88
C LEU A 140 -11.12 -4.78 2.23
N HIS A 141 -10.82 -4.96 3.52
CA HIS A 141 -10.44 -6.22 4.14
C HIS A 141 -11.51 -6.57 5.18
N GLY A 142 -12.56 -7.28 4.75
CA GLY A 142 -13.64 -7.77 5.60
C GLY A 142 -13.59 -9.29 5.75
N CYS A 143 -13.75 -9.81 6.96
CA CYS A 143 -13.93 -11.24 7.18
C CYS A 143 -15.42 -11.61 7.04
N GLY A 144 -15.84 -12.00 5.83
CA GLY A 144 -17.20 -12.46 5.57
C GLY A 144 -17.24 -13.98 5.41
N ALA A 145 -17.81 -14.70 6.37
CA ALA A 145 -18.02 -16.14 6.30
C ALA A 145 -19.17 -16.56 5.35
N ALA A 146 -19.45 -15.79 4.30
CA ALA A 146 -20.60 -16.00 3.42
C ALA A 146 -20.20 -16.04 1.94
N VAL A 147 -20.77 -17.01 1.22
CA VAL A 147 -20.71 -17.15 -0.23
C VAL A 147 -21.52 -16.03 -0.86
N CYS A 148 -20.90 -15.12 -1.62
CA CYS A 148 -21.63 -13.98 -2.17
C CYS A 148 -21.47 -13.78 -3.66
N ARG A 149 -22.63 -13.66 -4.30
CA ARG A 149 -22.80 -13.44 -5.73
C ARG A 149 -23.24 -11.99 -6.04
N THR A 150 -23.35 -11.13 -5.04
CA THR A 150 -24.08 -9.85 -5.14
C THR A 150 -23.37 -8.65 -4.48
N GLU A 151 -22.04 -8.64 -4.39
CA GLU A 151 -21.30 -7.50 -3.79
C GLU A 151 -21.25 -6.26 -4.71
N VAL A 152 -21.75 -6.38 -5.94
CA VAL A 152 -21.56 -5.39 -7.01
C VAL A 152 -22.22 -4.05 -6.68
N GLU A 153 -23.47 -4.06 -6.18
CA GLU A 153 -24.23 -2.81 -5.99
C GLU A 153 -23.67 -1.97 -4.83
N PHE A 154 -23.30 -2.60 -3.71
CA PHE A 154 -22.68 -1.92 -2.57
C PHE A 154 -21.35 -1.26 -2.97
N LEU A 155 -20.47 -2.00 -3.64
CA LEU A 155 -19.16 -1.50 -4.07
C LEU A 155 -19.29 -0.41 -5.14
N GLU A 156 -20.23 -0.55 -6.08
CA GLU A 156 -20.52 0.48 -7.08
C GLU A 156 -21.04 1.77 -6.44
N ARG A 157 -21.94 1.68 -5.46
CA ARG A 157 -22.44 2.87 -4.78
C ARG A 157 -21.36 3.54 -3.94
N LEU A 158 -20.51 2.76 -3.27
CA LEU A 158 -19.37 3.27 -2.52
C LEU A 158 -18.35 3.95 -3.44
N HIS A 159 -18.07 3.38 -4.62
CA HIS A 159 -17.26 4.01 -5.66
C HIS A 159 -17.83 5.37 -6.10
N GLN A 160 -19.13 5.43 -6.36
CA GLN A 160 -19.80 6.67 -6.78
C GLN A 160 -19.74 7.77 -5.72
N LEU A 161 -19.90 7.41 -4.45
CA LEU A 161 -19.89 8.39 -3.35
C LEU A 161 -18.48 8.88 -3.01
N THR A 162 -17.49 8.00 -3.05
CA THR A 162 -16.10 8.35 -2.68
C THR A 162 -15.27 8.89 -3.85
N GLY A 163 -15.66 8.57 -5.09
CA GLY A 163 -14.85 8.80 -6.29
C GLY A 163 -13.57 7.96 -6.34
N ALA A 164 -13.41 6.99 -5.45
CA ALA A 164 -12.23 6.12 -5.35
C ALA A 164 -12.46 4.79 -6.06
N SER A 165 -11.40 4.20 -6.62
CA SER A 165 -11.42 2.79 -7.01
C SER A 165 -11.60 1.92 -5.76
N ILE A 166 -12.55 1.00 -5.78
CA ILE A 166 -12.84 0.11 -4.65
C ILE A 166 -12.36 -1.30 -4.98
N ASP A 167 -11.47 -1.82 -4.15
CA ASP A 167 -10.92 -3.18 -4.27
C ASP A 167 -11.22 -3.98 -3.00
N THR A 168 -11.38 -5.30 -3.14
CA THR A 168 -11.57 -6.22 -2.01
C THR A 168 -10.53 -7.33 -2.07
N SER A 169 -9.76 -7.57 -1.00
CA SER A 169 -8.77 -8.66 -1.02
C SER A 169 -9.31 -9.98 -0.47
N ASP A 170 -10.14 -9.89 0.58
CA ASP A 170 -10.61 -11.02 1.38
C ASP A 170 -12.13 -11.05 1.58
N LEU A 171 -12.84 -9.98 1.19
CA LEU A 171 -14.31 -10.00 1.11
C LEU A 171 -14.79 -11.05 0.09
N ALA A 172 -14.04 -11.22 -1.01
CA ALA A 172 -14.37 -12.12 -2.11
C ALA A 172 -13.75 -13.54 -2.04
N LYS A 173 -12.93 -13.87 -1.02
CA LYS A 173 -12.35 -15.23 -0.88
C LYS A 173 -13.19 -16.15 0.00
N CYS A 174 -14.45 -16.36 -0.40
CA CYS A 174 -15.27 -17.47 0.12
C CYS A 174 -16.02 -18.24 -0.98
N CYS A 175 -15.60 -18.11 -2.24
CA CYS A 175 -16.05 -19.02 -3.30
C CYS A 175 -15.26 -20.34 -3.29
N VAL A 176 -15.48 -21.20 -2.28
CA VAL A 176 -15.17 -22.63 -2.42
C VAL A 176 -16.40 -23.32 -2.98
N GLY A 177 -16.43 -23.50 -4.30
CA GLY A 177 -17.32 -24.47 -4.92
C GLY A 177 -16.85 -25.87 -4.59
N VAL A 178 -17.34 -26.47 -3.50
CA VAL A 178 -17.38 -27.93 -3.36
C VAL A 178 -18.76 -28.39 -3.82
N GLY A 179 -18.87 -28.65 -5.12
CA GLY A 179 -19.95 -29.48 -5.65
C GLY A 179 -19.69 -30.93 -5.22
N GLY A 180 -20.70 -31.53 -4.59
CA GLY A 180 -20.74 -32.96 -4.26
C GLY A 180 -21.10 -33.84 -5.44
#